data_AF-A0A3C1YE32-F1
#
_entry.id   AF-A0A3C1YE32-F1
#
_cell.length_a   1.000
_cell.length_b   1.000
_cell.length_c   1.000
_cell.angle_alpha   90.00
_cell.angle_beta   90.00
_cell.angle_gamma   90.00
#
_symmetry.space_group_name_H-M   'P 1'
#
loop_
_entity.id
_entity.type
_entity.pdbx_description
1 polymer ?
#
loop_
_entity_poly.entity_id
_entity_poly.type
_entity_poly.pdbx_seq_one_letter_code
_entity_poly.pdbx_strand_id
1 'polypeptide(L)' 'YDSQFGARPLKRAIQKYLEDIIAEEIVNAKLKEGDDIKISLDEEKGELKVKINTPKKEKPQKPKKEE' A
#
# COMPACT_ATOMS: atom_id res chain seq x y z
N TYR A 1 -11.90 5.49 -18.47
CA TYR A 1 -12.19 6.89 -18.86
C TYR A 1 -13.59 6.88 -19.44
N ASP A 2 -14.48 7.71 -18.92
CA ASP A 2 -15.82 7.84 -19.48
C ASP A 2 -15.95 9.24 -20.05
N SER A 3 -16.20 9.35 -21.35
CA SER A 3 -16.24 10.65 -22.04
C SER A 3 -17.35 11.56 -21.51
N GLN A 4 -18.43 10.99 -20.95
CA GLN A 4 -19.55 11.76 -20.37
C GLN A 4 -19.25 12.22 -18.94
N PHE A 5 -18.42 11.49 -18.19
CA PHE A 5 -18.10 11.79 -16.78
C PHE A 5 -16.64 12.27 -16.56
N GLY A 6 -15.86 12.40 -17.63
CA GLY A 6 -14.45 12.77 -17.60
C GLY A 6 -13.58 11.81 -16.80
N ALA A 7 -12.59 12.35 -16.07
CA ALA A 7 -11.69 11.56 -15.23
C ALA A 7 -12.29 11.15 -13.87
N ARG A 8 -13.54 11.54 -13.56
CA ARG A 8 -14.16 11.23 -12.25
C ARG A 8 -14.24 9.73 -11.95
N PRO A 9 -14.60 8.85 -12.91
CA PRO A 9 -14.56 7.41 -12.69
C PRO A 9 -13.15 6.88 -12.41
N LEU A 10 -12.13 7.45 -13.10
CA LEU A 10 -10.72 7.08 -12.86
C LEU A 10 -10.27 7.48 -11.45
N LYS A 11 -10.59 8.70 -11.02
CA LYS A 11 -10.32 9.16 -9.65
C LYS A 11 -10.96 8.24 -8.62
N ARG A 12 -12.22 7.84 -8.82
CA ARG A 12 -12.93 6.95 -7.89
C ARG A 12 -12.35 5.53 -7.86
N ALA A 13 -11.86 5.03 -9.00
CA ALA A 13 -11.15 3.77 -9.05
C ALA A 13 -9.83 3.84 -8.26
N ILE A 14 -9.01 4.88 -8.45
CA ILE A 14 -7.78 5.07 -7.68
C ILE A 14 -8.10 5.16 -6.19
N GLN A 15 -9.08 5.95 -5.81
CA GLN A 15 -9.46 6.09 -4.41
C GLN A 15 -9.85 4.74 -3.78
N LYS A 16 -10.71 3.97 -4.45
CA LYS A 16 -11.21 2.69 -3.92
C LYS A 16 -10.18 1.56 -3.92
N TYR A 17 -9.39 1.45 -4.99
CA TYR A 17 -8.47 0.32 -5.17
C TYR A 17 -7.04 0.62 -4.68
N LEU A 18 -6.76 1.87 -4.29
CA LEU A 18 -5.45 2.26 -3.82
C LEU A 18 -5.50 3.00 -2.48
N GLU A 19 -6.19 4.15 -2.40
CA GLU A 19 -6.22 4.95 -1.17
C GLU A 19 -6.89 4.21 -0.01
N ASP A 20 -8.03 3.56 -0.23
CA ASP A 20 -8.75 2.83 0.82
C ASP A 20 -7.89 1.69 1.42
N ILE A 21 -7.19 0.93 0.57
CA ILE A 21 -6.31 -0.17 1.00
C ILE A 21 -5.13 0.36 1.82
N ILE A 22 -4.50 1.46 1.37
CA ILE A 22 -3.38 2.09 2.09
C ILE A 22 -3.86 2.65 3.43
N ALA A 23 -5.03 3.29 3.46
CA ALA A 23 -5.61 3.82 4.69
C ALA A 23 -5.87 2.72 5.72
N GLU A 24 -6.39 1.57 5.29
CA GLU A 24 -6.60 0.42 6.17
C GLU A 24 -5.27 -0.12 6.74
N GLU A 25 -4.22 -0.21 5.93
CA GLU A 25 -2.90 -0.66 6.37
C GLU A 25 -2.21 0.35 7.32
N ILE A 26 -2.46 1.65 7.16
CA ILE A 26 -2.05 2.71 8.10
C ILE A 26 -2.79 2.57 9.43
N VAL A 27 -4.12 2.42 9.40
CA VAL A 27 -4.95 2.28 10.61
C VAL A 27 -4.56 1.02 11.39
N ASN A 28 -4.22 -0.07 10.69
CA ASN A 28 -3.72 -1.31 11.28
C ASN A 28 -2.26 -1.22 11.76
N ALA A 29 -1.62 -0.04 11.70
CA ALA A 29 -0.24 0.24 12.11
C ALA A 29 0.82 -0.65 11.44
N LYS A 30 0.50 -1.20 10.26
CA LYS A 30 1.43 -2.00 9.44
C LYS A 30 2.32 -1.12 8.58
N LEU A 31 1.85 0.09 8.25
CA LEU A 31 2.60 1.14 7.58
C LEU A 31 3.10 2.19 8.57
N LYS A 32 4.37 2.56 8.46
CA LYS A 32 5.00 3.61 9.26
C LYS A 32 5.55 4.71 8.36
N GLU A 33 5.71 5.89 8.95
CA GLU A 33 6.38 6.99 8.26
C GLU A 33 7.79 6.58 7.82
N GLY A 34 8.08 6.84 6.54
CA GLY A 34 9.32 6.45 5.89
C GLY A 34 9.29 5.08 5.21
N ASP A 35 8.17 4.35 5.24
CA ASP A 35 8.01 3.14 4.43
C ASP A 35 7.75 3.47 2.95
N ASP A 36 8.39 2.71 2.06
CA ASP A 36 8.20 2.86 0.61
C ASP A 36 7.08 1.92 0.15
N ILE A 37 6.05 2.46 -0.48
CA ILE A 37 4.97 1.66 -1.06
C ILE A 37 5.19 1.53 -2.56
N LYS A 38 5.35 0.29 -3.05
CA LYS A 38 5.45 -0.02 -4.47
C LYS A 38 4.16 -0.67 -4.94
N ILE A 39 3.48 -0.01 -5.87
CA ILE A 39 2.29 -0.53 -6.53
C ILE A 39 2.67 -0.97 -7.93
N SER A 40 2.20 -2.14 -8.34
CA SER A 40 2.44 -2.68 -9.67
C SER A 40 1.18 -3.37 -10.18
N LEU A 41 0.87 -3.19 -11.46
CA LEU A 41 -0.22 -3.92 -12.10
C LEU A 41 0.25 -5.35 -12.37
N ASP A 42 -0.53 -6.32 -11.91
CA ASP A 42 -0.40 -7.71 -12.36
C ASP A 42 -1.16 -7.86 -13.67
N GLU A 43 -0.44 -7.90 -14.79
CA GLU A 43 -1.04 -8.03 -16.12
C GLU A 43 -1.77 -9.38 -16.32
N GLU A 44 -1.40 -10.43 -15.57
CA GLU A 44 -2.04 -11.75 -15.68
C GLU A 44 -3.41 -11.78 -14.98
N LYS A 45 -3.54 -11.06 -13.86
CA LYS A 45 -4.77 -11.04 -13.05
C LYS A 45 -5.60 -9.77 -13.23
N GLY A 46 -5.04 -8.74 -13.83
CA GLY A 46 -5.66 -7.41 -13.92
C GLY A 46 -5.81 -6.73 -12.55
N GLU A 47 -5.05 -7.16 -11.54
CA GLU A 47 -5.14 -6.67 -10.16
C GLU A 47 -3.93 -5.80 -9.80
N LEU A 48 -4.13 -4.83 -8.91
CA LEU A 48 -3.03 -4.02 -8.37
C LEU A 48 -2.36 -4.78 -7.22
N LYS A 49 -1.08 -5.13 -7.40
CA LYS A 49 -0.23 -5.68 -6.35
C LYS A 49 0.42 -4.54 -5.58
N VAL A 50 0.12 -4.45 -4.29
CA VAL A 50 0.78 -3.52 -3.36
C VAL A 50 1.88 -4.27 -2.61
N LYS A 51 3.11 -3.76 -2.68
CA LYS A 51 4.25 -4.22 -1.88
C LYS A 51 4.73 -3.08 -1.00
N ILE A 52 4.68 -3.28 0.31
CA ILE A 52 5.24 -2.34 1.27
C ILE A 52 6.69 -2.77 1.50
N ASN A 53 7.61 -1.89 1.11
CA ASN A 53 9.03 -2.06 1.32
C ASN A 53 9.41 -1.18 2.51
N THR A 54 9.42 -1.76 3.70
CA THR A 54 9.94 -1.07 4.88
C THR A 54 11.44 -0.93 4.69
N PRO A 55 12.01 0.29 4.50
CA PRO A 55 13.45 0.43 4.55
C PRO A 55 13.84 0.00 5.96
N LYS A 56 14.55 -1.12 6.02
CA LYS A 56 15.02 -1.70 7.27
C LYS A 56 16.01 -0.71 7.87
N LYS A 57 15.53 0.27 8.65
CA LYS A 57 16.27 0.68 9.83
C LYS A 57 16.48 -0.63 10.59
N GLU A 58 17.74 -1.01 10.74
CA GLU A 58 18.14 -2.13 11.58
C GLU A 58 17.26 -2.11 12.82
N LYS A 59 16.44 -3.16 12.99
CA LYS A 59 15.83 -3.41 14.29
C LYS A 59 17.01 -3.59 15.24
N PRO A 60 17.18 -2.79 16.32
CA PRO A 60 17.97 -3.29 17.43
C PRO A 60 17.31 -4.61 17.82
N GLN A 61 18.09 -5.68 17.74
CA GLN A 61 17.67 -7.02 18.16
C GLN A 61 17.08 -6.88 19.55
N LYS A 62 15.81 -7.26 19.73
CA LYS A 62 15.29 -7.53 21.07
C LYS A 62 16.24 -8.57 21.69
N PRO A 63 16.93 -8.29 22.81
CA PRO A 63 17.64 -9.34 23.50
C PRO A 63 16.59 -10.36 23.96
N LYS A 64 16.67 -11.58 23.43
CA LYS A 64 16.03 -12.73 24.06
C LYS A 64 16.57 -12.78 25.49
N LYS A 65 15.74 -12.42 26.47
CA LYS A 65 15.83 -12.99 27.81
C LYS A 65 15.38 -14.43 27.68
N GLU A 66 16.29 -15.36 27.91
CA GLU A 66 15.97 -16.71 28.38
C GLU A 66 16.98 -17.01 29.50
N GLU A 67 16.41 -17.31 30.68
CA GLU A 67 17.05 -17.92 31.86
C GLU A 67 17.65 -19.29 31.55
#